data_AF-A0A355QCM6-F1
#
_entry.id   AF-A0A355QCM6-F1
#
_cell.length_a   1.000
_cell.length_b   1.000
_cell.length_c   1.000
_cell.angle_alpha   90.00
_cell.angle_beta   90.00
_cell.angle_gamma   90.00
#
_symmetry.space_group_name_H-M   'P 1'
#
loop_
_entity.id
_entity.type
_entity.pdbx_description
1 polymer ?
#
loop_
_entity_poly.entity_id
_entity_poly.type
_entity_poly.pdbx_seq_one_letter_code
_entity_poly.pdbx_strand_id
1 'polypeptide(L)'
;MGELVPLSQPAVLAVWTTRQLWFDGLINGMVFGLLALGIVLVYRSTKVINLAVGNMGLPASGLLALLVINYKWPFWIALATAMLVGTLVGALVERAVIRRLFTSPRVIVLVATIG
;
A
#
# COMPACT_ATOMS: atom_id res chain seq x y z
N MET A 1 -20.50 -7.63 -35.89
CA MET A 1 -20.18 -9.07 -35.93
C MET A 1 -18.90 -9.27 -35.12
N GLY A 2 -19.04 -9.45 -33.81
CA GLY A 2 -17.91 -9.70 -32.92
C GLY A 2 -17.56 -11.17 -32.98
N GLU A 3 -16.39 -11.51 -33.50
CA GLU A 3 -15.89 -12.88 -33.42
C GLU A 3 -15.66 -13.20 -31.94
N LEU A 4 -16.42 -14.17 -31.44
CA LEU A 4 -16.19 -14.76 -30.14
C LEU A 4 -14.83 -15.47 -30.22
N VAL A 5 -13.75 -14.79 -29.81
CA VAL A 5 -12.41 -15.37 -29.73
C VAL A 5 -12.53 -16.66 -28.90
N PRO A 6 -12.33 -17.84 -29.51
CA PRO A 6 -12.53 -19.09 -28.80
C PRO A 6 -11.49 -19.23 -27.69
N LEU A 7 -11.95 -19.40 -26.45
CA LEU A 7 -11.13 -19.53 -25.24
C LEU A 7 -10.16 -20.73 -25.26
N SER A 8 -10.23 -21.56 -26.30
CA SER A 8 -9.40 -22.75 -26.52
C SER A 8 -8.15 -22.51 -27.37
N GLN A 9 -7.88 -21.27 -27.82
CA GLN A 9 -6.66 -21.00 -28.57
C GLN A 9 -5.41 -21.21 -27.69
N PRO A 10 -4.42 -22.02 -28.11
CA PRO A 10 -3.23 -22.33 -27.31
C PRO A 10 -2.40 -21.08 -26.99
N ALA A 11 -2.50 -20.02 -27.81
CA ALA A 11 -1.89 -18.73 -27.54
C ALA A 11 -2.48 -18.03 -26.30
N VAL A 12 -3.79 -18.09 -26.11
CA VAL A 12 -4.47 -17.54 -24.94
C VAL A 12 -4.04 -18.31 -23.69
N LEU A 13 -4.04 -19.65 -23.77
CA LEU A 13 -3.57 -20.51 -22.67
C LEU A 13 -2.08 -20.29 -22.34
N ALA A 14 -1.23 -20.01 -23.35
CA ALA A 14 0.18 -19.70 -23.13
C ALA A 14 0.36 -18.38 -22.37
N VAL A 15 -0.43 -17.35 -22.67
CA VAL A 15 -0.42 -16.08 -21.92
C VAL A 15 -0.84 -16.30 -20.46
N TRP A 16 -1.92 -17.04 -20.21
CA TRP A 16 -2.38 -17.35 -18.84
C TRP A 16 -1.42 -18.25 -18.05
N THR A 17 -0.68 -19.13 -18.73
CA THR A 17 0.21 -20.11 -18.09
C THR A 17 1.66 -19.62 -18.00
N THR A 18 1.95 -18.43 -18.53
CA THR A 18 3.31 -17.87 -18.49
C THR A 18 3.74 -17.68 -17.03
N ARG A 19 4.91 -18.24 -16.66
CA ARG A 19 5.47 -18.17 -15.30
C ARG A 19 5.57 -16.74 -14.74
N GLN A 20 5.77 -15.75 -15.60
CA GLN A 20 5.83 -14.35 -15.23
C GLN A 20 4.49 -13.83 -14.68
N LEU A 21 3.35 -14.25 -15.25
CA LEU A 21 2.03 -13.80 -14.82
C LEU A 21 1.70 -14.31 -13.40
N TRP A 22 2.07 -15.57 -13.11
CA TRP A 22 1.94 -16.12 -11.77
C TRP A 22 2.80 -15.39 -10.74
N PHE A 23 4.05 -15.07 -11.10
CA PHE A 23 4.96 -14.37 -10.20
C PHE A 23 4.51 -12.93 -9.95
N ASP A 24 4.09 -12.21 -10.99
CA ASP A 24 3.57 -10.86 -10.88
C ASP A 24 2.25 -10.82 -10.10
N GLY A 25 1.34 -11.76 -10.37
CA GLY A 25 0.09 -11.92 -9.62
C GLY A 25 0.34 -12.21 -8.13
N LEU A 26 1.33 -13.06 -7.82
CA LEU A 26 1.73 -13.35 -6.44
C LEU A 26 2.31 -12.11 -5.75
N ILE A 27 3.23 -11.39 -6.40
CA ILE A 27 3.83 -10.16 -5.83
C ILE A 27 2.75 -9.11 -5.58
N ASN A 28 1.92 -8.80 -6.58
CA ASN A 28 0.85 -7.83 -6.43
C ASN A 28 -0.15 -8.25 -5.35
N GLY A 29 -0.52 -9.54 -5.30
CA GLY A 29 -1.36 -10.09 -4.25
C GLY A 29 -0.77 -9.91 -2.85
N MET A 30 0.53 -10.13 -2.66
CA MET A 30 1.23 -9.87 -1.39
C MET A 30 1.21 -8.38 -1.02
N VAL A 31 1.44 -7.49 -1.99
CA VAL A 31 1.41 -6.03 -1.76
C VAL A 31 0.02 -5.58 -1.32
N PHE A 32 -1.04 -5.98 -2.04
CA PHE A 32 -2.41 -5.64 -1.66
C PHE A 32 -2.82 -6.32 -0.35
N GLY A 33 -2.36 -7.54 -0.08
CA GLY A 33 -2.57 -8.22 1.19
C GLY A 33 -1.94 -7.49 2.37
N LEU A 34 -0.70 -7.02 2.23
CA LEU A 34 -0.04 -6.17 3.24
C LEU A 34 -0.76 -4.84 3.44
N LEU A 35 -1.25 -4.22 2.37
CA LEU A 35 -2.04 -3.00 2.45
C LEU A 35 -3.36 -3.23 3.21
N ALA A 36 -4.07 -4.31 2.91
CA ALA A 36 -5.28 -4.70 3.62
C ALA A 36 -5.00 -4.98 5.11
N LEU A 37 -3.91 -5.68 5.43
CA LEU A 37 -3.47 -5.90 6.81
C LEU A 37 -3.19 -4.58 7.53
N GLY A 38 -2.54 -3.61 6.88
CA GLY A 38 -2.32 -2.28 7.45
C GLY A 38 -3.63 -1.59 7.84
N ILE A 39 -4.61 -1.56 6.94
CA ILE A 39 -5.95 -0.99 7.22
C ILE A 39 -6.62 -1.71 8.39
N VAL A 40 -6.59 -3.05 8.40
CA VAL A 40 -7.22 -3.87 9.46
C VAL A 40 -6.56 -3.63 10.82
N LEU A 41 -5.23 -3.50 10.88
CA LEU A 41 -4.51 -3.23 12.12
C LEU A 41 -4.82 -1.83 12.67
N VAL A 42 -4.93 -0.82 11.79
CA VAL A 42 -5.33 0.54 12.18
C VAL A 42 -6.77 0.56 12.68
N TYR A 43 -7.68 -0.13 11.99
CA TYR A 43 -9.07 -0.23 12.44
C TYR A 43 -9.18 -0.99 13.77
N ARG A 44 -8.39 -2.05 13.96
CA ARG A 44 -8.44 -2.84 15.20
C ARG A 44 -7.97 -2.05 16.40
N SER A 45 -6.96 -1.20 16.23
CA SER A 45 -6.40 -0.35 17.29
C SER A 45 -7.26 0.88 17.59
N THR A 46 -7.85 1.51 16.56
CA THR A 46 -8.59 2.77 16.73
C THR A 46 -10.12 2.63 16.74
N LYS A 47 -10.67 1.52 16.23
CA LYS A 47 -12.10 1.31 15.93
C LYS A 47 -12.69 2.32 14.94
N VAL A 48 -11.85 3.01 14.17
CA VAL A 48 -12.25 3.98 13.14
C VAL A 48 -11.58 3.62 11.82
N ILE A 49 -12.33 3.79 10.72
CA ILE A 49 -11.80 3.59 9.36
C ILE A 49 -10.95 4.81 9.01
N ASN A 50 -9.67 4.61 8.73
CA ASN A 50 -8.76 5.64 8.26
C ASN A 50 -8.66 5.58 6.74
N LEU A 51 -9.22 6.57 6.05
CA LEU A 51 -9.22 6.63 4.58
C LEU A 51 -7.89 7.14 4.01
N ALA A 52 -7.05 7.79 4.83
CA ALA A 52 -5.73 8.28 4.44
C ALA A 52 -4.67 7.17 4.39
N VAL A 53 -4.97 5.93 4.82
CA VAL A 53 -3.99 4.82 4.82
C VAL A 53 -3.36 4.59 3.45
N GLY A 54 -4.12 4.75 2.36
CA GLY A 54 -3.60 4.63 1.00
C GLY A 54 -2.44 5.61 0.72
N ASN A 55 -2.58 6.85 1.20
CA ASN A 55 -1.58 7.89 0.99
C ASN A 55 -0.47 7.88 2.05
N MET A 56 -0.69 7.28 3.23
CA MET A 56 0.31 7.20 4.30
C MET A 56 1.60 6.47 3.90
N GLY A 57 1.56 5.58 2.90
CA GLY A 57 2.74 4.88 2.39
C GLY A 57 3.60 5.70 1.41
N LEU A 58 3.05 6.77 0.83
CA LEU A 58 3.71 7.57 -0.22
C LEU A 58 5.05 8.20 0.20
N PRO A 59 5.23 8.74 1.42
CA PRO A 59 6.50 9.32 1.83
C PRO A 59 7.63 8.28 1.85
N ALA A 60 7.32 7.06 2.32
CA ALA A 60 8.29 5.97 2.40
C ALA A 60 8.64 5.43 1.01
N SER A 61 7.64 5.16 0.17
CA SER A 61 7.87 4.65 -1.19
C SER A 61 8.56 5.68 -2.08
N GLY A 62 8.18 6.95 -1.98
CA GLY A 62 8.81 8.07 -2.68
C GLY A 62 10.27 8.25 -2.27
N LEU A 63 10.57 8.19 -0.97
CA LEU A 63 11.95 8.26 -0.48
C LEU A 63 12.79 7.09 -0.97
N LEU A 64 12.25 5.87 -0.94
CA LEU A 64 12.94 4.68 -1.47
C LEU A 64 13.29 4.85 -2.94
N ALA A 65 12.31 5.26 -3.76
CA ALA A 65 12.52 5.51 -5.18
C ALA A 65 13.57 6.61 -5.41
N LEU A 66 13.51 7.69 -4.63
CA LEU A 66 14.46 8.78 -4.70
C LEU A 66 15.89 8.31 -4.40
N LEU A 67 16.09 7.57 -3.31
CA LEU A 67 17.40 7.07 -2.90
C LEU A 67 17.99 6.06 -3.88
N VAL A 68 17.18 5.15 -4.41
CA VAL A 68 17.65 4.10 -5.34
C VAL A 68 17.85 4.65 -6.75
N ILE A 69 16.91 5.44 -7.27
CA ILE A 69 16.93 5.88 -8.68
C ILE A 69 17.85 7.08 -8.86
N ASN A 70 17.74 8.10 -8.00
CA ASN A 70 18.47 9.37 -8.17
C ASN A 70 19.82 9.33 -7.45
N TYR A 71 19.86 8.89 -6.19
CA TYR A 71 21.08 8.88 -5.37
C TYR A 71 21.90 7.60 -5.50
N LYS A 72 21.40 6.57 -6.21
CA LYS A 72 22.06 5.28 -6.44
C LYS A 72 22.53 4.57 -5.18
N TRP A 73 21.81 4.76 -4.07
CA TRP A 73 22.08 4.03 -2.84
C TRP A 73 21.84 2.52 -3.02
N PRO A 74 22.57 1.66 -2.30
CA PRO A 74 22.30 0.23 -2.30
C PRO A 74 20.89 -0.02 -1.75
N PHE A 75 20.14 -0.88 -2.47
CA PHE A 75 18.71 -1.12 -2.23
C PHE A 75 18.38 -1.43 -0.77
N TRP A 76 19.17 -2.29 -0.12
CA TRP A 76 18.93 -2.70 1.26
C TRP A 76 19.04 -1.56 2.27
N ILE A 77 20.00 -0.64 2.09
CA ILE A 77 20.16 0.53 2.96
C ILE A 77 19.02 1.51 2.70
N ALA A 78 18.72 1.78 1.42
CA ALA A 78 17.61 2.64 1.05
C ALA A 78 16.27 2.11 1.61
N LEU A 79 16.03 0.81 1.53
CA LEU A 79 14.84 0.16 2.10
C LEU A 79 14.75 0.35 3.61
N ALA A 80 15.83 0.06 4.35
CA ALA A 80 15.84 0.25 5.80
C ALA A 80 15.57 1.71 6.20
N THR A 81 16.19 2.67 5.50
CA THR A 81 15.96 4.10 5.76
C THR A 81 14.54 4.55 5.41
N ALA A 82 13.99 4.08 4.29
CA ALA A 82 12.62 4.39 3.87
C ALA A 82 11.58 3.82 4.84
N MET A 83 11.79 2.59 5.34
CA MET A 83 10.95 2.00 6.37
C MET A 83 11.02 2.80 7.67
N LEU A 84 12.21 3.15 8.15
CA LEU A 84 12.39 3.97 9.36
C LEU A 84 11.66 5.31 9.25
N VAL A 85 11.86 6.04 8.16
CA VAL A 85 11.20 7.34 7.92
C VAL A 85 9.69 7.16 7.78
N GLY A 86 9.24 6.14 7.05
CA GLY A 86 7.82 5.81 6.91
C GLY A 86 7.13 5.53 8.25
N THR A 87 7.76 4.70 9.09
CA THR A 87 7.26 4.41 10.45
C THR A 87 7.23 5.67 11.32
N LEU A 88 8.25 6.52 11.26
CA LEU A 88 8.29 7.77 12.01
C LEU A 88 7.18 8.74 11.57
N VAL A 89 6.97 8.90 10.26
CA VAL A 89 5.90 9.74 9.71
C VAL A 89 4.53 9.20 10.13
N GLY A 90 4.29 7.89 9.98
CA GLY A 90 3.05 7.25 10.40
C GLY A 90 2.78 7.42 11.90
N ALA A 91 3.79 7.17 12.75
CA ALA A 91 3.69 7.32 14.19
C ALA A 91 3.44 8.79 14.61
N LEU A 92 4.06 9.75 13.90
CA LEU A 92 3.82 11.17 14.13
C LEU A 92 2.37 11.54 13.81
N VAL A 93 1.83 11.07 12.68
CA VAL A 93 0.43 11.32 12.30
C VAL A 93 -0.53 10.67 13.29
N GLU A 94 -0.31 9.42 13.68
CA GLU A 94 -1.14 8.74 14.67
C GLU A 94 -1.15 9.52 16.00
N ARG A 95 0.03 9.95 16.47
CA ARG A 95 0.15 10.66 17.74
C ARG A 95 -0.42 12.07 17.70
N ALA A 96 -0.24 12.79 16.59
CA ALA A 96 -0.66 14.18 16.46
C ALA A 96 -2.16 14.34 16.12
N VAL A 97 -2.69 13.45 15.27
CA VAL A 97 -4.04 13.54 14.73
C VAL A 97 -4.97 12.58 15.47
N ILE A 98 -4.71 11.27 15.36
CA ILE A 98 -5.62 10.23 15.85
C ILE A 98 -5.76 10.31 17.37
N ARG A 99 -4.64 10.36 18.10
CA ARG A 99 -4.66 10.39 19.57
C ARG A 99 -5.31 11.66 20.13
N ARG A 100 -5.27 12.78 19.40
CA ARG A 100 -5.91 14.05 19.80
C ARG A 100 -7.41 14.07 19.53
N LEU A 101 -7.85 13.36 18.50
CA LEU A 101 -9.25 13.27 18.08
C LEU A 101 -10.00 12.09 18.71
N PHE A 102 -9.35 11.28 19.54
CA PHE A 102 -9.95 10.11 20.19
C PHE A 102 -11.10 10.46 21.15
N THR A 103 -11.08 11.68 21.71
CA THR A 103 -12.17 12.24 22.53
C THR A 103 -13.34 12.79 21.70
N SER A 104 -13.20 12.88 20.38
CA SER A 104 -14.20 13.43 19.48
C SER A 104 -15.13 12.34 18.90
N PRO A 105 -16.37 12.68 18.52
CA PRO A 105 -17.27 11.74 17.84
C PRO A 105 -16.64 11.08 16.61
N ARG A 106 -16.97 9.80 16.39
CA ARG A 106 -16.38 8.95 15.32
C ARG A 106 -16.45 9.58 13.92
N VAL A 107 -17.50 10.36 13.65
CA VAL A 107 -17.69 11.08 12.38
C VAL A 107 -16.59 12.12 12.14
N ILE A 108 -16.11 12.79 13.19
CA ILE A 108 -15.05 13.80 13.09
C ILE A 108 -13.72 13.14 12.71
N VAL A 109 -13.42 11.98 13.30
CA VAL A 109 -12.22 11.21 12.97
C VAL A 109 -12.28 10.69 11.53
N LEU A 110 -13.45 10.24 11.08
CA LEU A 110 -13.65 9.83 9.68
C LEU A 110 -13.35 11.00 8.73
N VAL A 111 -13.97 12.17 8.93
CA VAL A 111 -13.78 13.36 8.09
C VAL A 111 -12.32 13.81 8.09
N ALA A 112 -11.64 13.77 9.24
CA ALA A 112 -10.22 14.11 9.34
C ALA A 112 -9.31 13.18 8.52
N THR A 113 -9.76 11.98 8.17
CA THR A 113 -8.99 11.01 7.36
C THR A 113 -9.39 10.97 5.89
N ILE A 114 -10.41 11.73 5.46
CA ILE A 114 -10.83 11.84 4.06
C ILE A 114 -9.89 12.76 3.25
N GLY A 115 -9.25 13.73 3.92
CA GLY A 115 -8.38 14.74 3.33
C GLY A 115 -6.91 14.33 3.28
#